data_AF-A0A955VNB4-F1
#
_entry.id   AF-A0A955VNB4-F1
#
_cell.length_a   1.000
_cell.length_b   1.000
_cell.length_c   1.000
_cell.angle_alpha   90.00
_cell.angle_beta   90.00
_cell.angle_gamma   90.00
#
_symmetry.space_group_name_H-M   'P 1'
#
loop_
_entity.id
_entity.type
_entity.pdbx_description
1 polymer ?
#
loop_
_entity_poly.entity_id
_entity_poly.type
_entity_poly.pdbx_seq_one_letter_code
_entity_poly.pdbx_strand_id
1 'polypeptide(L)'
;MKYAIAFAILALVVVGCSRYRGQRSARQYAEQIERSNHRLTHLNRALSRFNERTRKAAEAKLYLKDDVFPRFESYLDTLKAIACDDPELQGIHKLLVDEHSQLFDALKHFDEGLDDKNLAQRIKELKAVVRRTRSAQTEYQVKVRAYYAKYGLKTEK
;
A
#
# COMPACT_ATOMS: atom_id res chain seq x y z
N MET A 1 -6.61 -17.68 -48.38
CA MET A 1 -6.52 -18.52 -47.17
C MET A 1 -5.13 -18.57 -46.49
N LYS A 2 -4.01 -18.22 -47.14
CA LYS A 2 -2.67 -18.27 -46.52
C LYS A 2 -2.41 -17.25 -45.39
N TYR A 3 -3.10 -16.10 -45.38
CA TYR A 3 -2.90 -15.03 -44.38
C TYR A 3 -3.58 -15.28 -43.03
N ALA A 4 -4.61 -16.14 -42.97
CA ALA A 4 -5.35 -16.42 -41.72
C ALA A 4 -4.51 -17.23 -40.71
N ILE A 5 -3.67 -18.13 -41.20
CA ILE A 5 -2.80 -18.97 -40.37
C ILE A 5 -1.66 -18.14 -39.76
N ALA A 6 -1.09 -17.21 -40.54
CA ALA A 6 -0.05 -16.30 -40.06
C ALA A 6 -0.56 -15.37 -38.95
N PHE A 7 -1.79 -14.84 -39.08
CA PHE A 7 -2.43 -14.03 -38.05
C PHE A 7 -2.73 -14.82 -36.77
N ALA A 8 -3.19 -16.07 -36.88
CA ALA A 8 -3.46 -16.92 -35.72
C ALA A 8 -2.20 -17.26 -34.92
N ILE A 9 -1.08 -17.53 -35.59
CA ILE A 9 0.22 -17.79 -34.95
C ILE A 9 0.75 -16.52 -34.27
N LEU A 10 0.67 -15.36 -34.93
CA LEU A 10 1.09 -14.09 -34.35
C LEU A 10 0.27 -13.73 -33.10
N ALA A 11 -1.05 -13.93 -33.15
CA ALA A 11 -1.93 -13.71 -32.01
C ALA A 11 -1.60 -14.66 -30.83
N LEU A 12 -1.31 -15.93 -31.08
CA LEU A 12 -0.89 -16.88 -30.06
C LEU A 12 0.45 -16.51 -29.42
N VAL A 13 1.43 -16.05 -30.22
CA VAL A 13 2.73 -15.61 -29.72
C VAL A 13 2.59 -14.32 -28.90
N VAL A 14 1.81 -13.34 -29.37
CA VAL A 14 1.57 -12.08 -28.65
C VAL A 14 0.83 -12.33 -27.34
N VAL A 15 -0.20 -13.19 -27.34
CA VAL A 15 -0.94 -13.56 -26.12
C VAL A 15 -0.06 -14.36 -25.16
N GLY A 16 0.76 -15.29 -25.66
CA GLY A 16 1.71 -16.06 -24.86
C GLY A 16 2.79 -15.20 -24.21
N CYS A 17 3.40 -14.27 -24.96
CA CYS A 17 4.37 -13.31 -24.44
C CYS A 17 3.76 -12.35 -23.43
N SER A 18 2.53 -11.86 -23.69
CA SER A 18 1.79 -10.99 -22.78
C SER A 18 1.47 -11.71 -21.46
N ARG A 19 0.95 -12.94 -21.53
CA ARG A 19 0.63 -13.75 -20.35
C ARG A 19 1.87 -14.12 -19.53
N TYR A 20 2.97 -14.46 -20.19
CA TYR A 20 4.25 -14.75 -19.54
C TYR A 20 4.83 -13.52 -18.83
N ARG A 21 4.79 -12.35 -19.49
CA ARG A 21 5.26 -11.08 -18.91
C ARG A 21 4.43 -10.68 -17.69
N GLY A 22 3.10 -10.72 -17.80
CA GLY A 22 2.21 -10.43 -16.68
C GLY A 22 2.39 -11.39 -15.51
N GLN A 23 2.61 -12.69 -15.75
CA GLN A 23 2.90 -13.65 -14.68
C GLN A 23 4.23 -13.35 -13.97
N ARG A 24 5.27 -12.95 -14.71
CA ARG A 24 6.56 -12.54 -14.13
C ARG A 24 6.42 -11.28 -13.28
N SER A 25 5.79 -10.23 -13.81
CA SER A 25 5.57 -8.97 -13.09
C SER A 25 4.74 -9.19 -11.83
N ALA A 26 3.70 -10.02 -11.92
CA ALA A 26 2.86 -10.37 -10.78
C ALA A 26 3.62 -11.11 -9.65
N ARG A 27 4.53 -12.04 -9.99
CA ARG A 27 5.39 -12.73 -9.00
C ARG A 27 6.38 -11.78 -8.34
N GLN A 28 7.10 -11.00 -9.14
CA GLN A 28 8.08 -10.04 -8.63
C GLN A 28 7.43 -9.00 -7.70
N TYR A 29 6.22 -8.56 -8.05
CA TYR A 29 5.45 -7.65 -7.21
C TYR A 29 4.98 -8.32 -5.91
N ALA A 30 4.52 -9.58 -5.97
CA ALA A 30 4.11 -10.33 -4.78
C ALA A 30 5.26 -10.48 -3.75
N GLU A 31 6.47 -10.82 -4.22
CA GLU A 31 7.64 -10.93 -3.35
C GLU A 31 8.04 -9.58 -2.72
N GLN A 32 7.95 -8.50 -3.50
CA GLN A 32 8.29 -7.15 -3.02
C GLN A 32 7.25 -6.61 -2.03
N ILE A 33 5.95 -6.86 -2.26
CA ILE A 33 4.90 -6.41 -1.36
C ILE A 33 4.90 -7.19 -0.04
N GLU A 34 5.26 -8.47 -0.05
CA GLU A 34 5.37 -9.28 1.17
C GLU A 34 6.43 -8.70 2.12
N ARG A 35 7.60 -8.31 1.59
CA ARG A 35 8.64 -7.61 2.36
C ARG A 35 8.13 -6.31 2.98
N SER A 36 7.28 -5.58 2.24
CA SER A 36 6.64 -4.35 2.72
C SER A 36 5.60 -4.62 3.81
N ASN A 37 4.87 -5.75 3.72
CA ASN A 37 3.86 -6.15 4.72
C ASN A 37 4.47 -6.42 6.10
N HIS A 38 5.72 -6.91 6.15
CA HIS A 38 6.44 -7.04 7.42
C HIS A 38 6.62 -5.67 8.11
N ARG A 39 7.01 -4.64 7.35
CA ARG A 39 7.14 -3.26 7.86
C ARG A 39 5.79 -2.67 8.25
N LEU A 40 4.74 -2.94 7.47
CA LEU A 40 3.36 -2.55 7.80
C LEU A 40 2.90 -3.14 9.15
N THR A 41 3.27 -4.39 9.45
CA THR A 41 2.97 -5.01 10.75
C THR A 41 3.60 -4.24 11.91
N HIS A 42 4.87 -3.84 11.78
CA HIS A 42 5.55 -3.03 12.79
C HIS A 42 4.91 -1.64 12.95
N LEU A 43 4.55 -1.01 11.83
CA LEU A 43 3.84 0.27 11.84
C LEU A 43 2.48 0.15 12.53
N ASN A 44 1.69 -0.87 12.22
CA ASN A 44 0.39 -1.11 12.86
C ASN A 44 0.51 -1.31 14.37
N ARG A 45 1.55 -2.01 14.83
CA ARG A 45 1.84 -2.14 16.28
C ARG A 45 2.22 -0.80 16.92
N ALA A 46 2.99 0.04 16.23
CA ALA A 46 3.31 1.38 16.72
C ALA A 46 2.04 2.25 16.81
N LEU A 47 1.18 2.23 15.78
CA LEU A 47 -0.09 2.97 15.77
C LEU A 47 -1.09 2.48 16.83
N SER A 48 -1.17 1.17 17.11
CA SER A 48 -2.01 0.64 18.20
C SER A 48 -1.53 1.16 19.55
N ARG A 49 -0.21 1.06 19.81
CA ARG A 49 0.39 1.55 21.05
C ARG A 49 0.23 3.07 21.20
N PHE A 50 0.37 3.82 20.12
CA PHE A 50 0.07 5.25 20.10
C PHE A 50 -1.37 5.53 20.55
N ASN A 51 -2.35 4.82 19.99
CA ASN A 51 -3.77 5.01 20.35
C ASN A 51 -4.08 4.55 21.79
N GLU A 52 -3.37 3.57 22.35
CA GLU A 52 -3.56 3.08 23.72
C GLU A 52 -2.86 3.93 24.79
N ARG A 53 -1.68 4.48 24.46
CA ARG A 53 -0.80 5.15 25.44
C ARG A 53 -0.93 6.67 25.44
N THR A 54 -1.46 7.26 24.38
CA THR A 54 -1.56 8.71 24.27
C THR A 54 -2.65 9.26 25.18
N ARG A 55 -2.24 9.80 26.33
CA ARG A 55 -3.13 10.51 27.25
C ARG A 55 -2.88 12.01 27.27
N LYS A 56 -1.68 12.44 26.84
CA LYS A 56 -1.24 13.84 26.75
C LYS A 56 -0.60 14.11 25.41
N ALA A 57 -0.66 15.36 24.96
CA ALA A 57 -0.09 15.80 23.70
C ALA A 57 1.43 15.65 23.68
N ALA A 58 2.14 15.98 24.78
CA ALA A 58 3.59 15.81 24.84
C ALA A 58 4.03 14.35 24.63
N GLU A 59 3.30 13.39 25.23
CA GLU A 59 3.52 11.96 25.04
C GLU A 59 3.22 11.53 23.60
N ALA A 60 2.13 12.06 23.02
CA ALA A 60 1.76 11.82 21.63
C ALA A 60 2.88 12.24 20.67
N LYS A 61 3.39 13.47 20.82
CA LYS A 61 4.45 14.03 19.98
C LYS A 61 5.73 13.21 20.06
N LEU A 62 6.14 12.87 21.29
CA LEU A 62 7.33 12.05 21.51
C LEU A 62 7.17 10.67 20.84
N TYR A 63 6.02 10.03 21.02
CA TYR A 63 5.74 8.72 20.43
C TYR A 63 5.68 8.77 18.90
N LEU A 64 5.10 9.83 18.33
CA LEU A 64 5.08 10.04 16.88
C LEU A 64 6.50 10.19 16.33
N LYS A 65 7.30 11.05 16.94
CA LYS A 65 8.68 11.32 16.53
C LYS A 65 9.59 10.11 16.64
N ASP A 66 9.51 9.38 17.76
CA ASP A 66 10.50 8.34 18.08
C ASP A 66 10.15 6.96 17.52
N ASP A 67 8.86 6.63 17.36
CA ASP A 67 8.42 5.29 16.93
C ASP A 67 7.60 5.30 15.64
N VAL A 68 6.60 6.18 15.51
CA VAL A 68 5.66 6.12 14.37
C VAL A 68 6.28 6.66 13.09
N PHE A 69 6.80 7.89 13.08
CA PHE A 69 7.32 8.53 11.87
C PHE A 69 8.48 7.76 11.24
N PRO A 70 9.53 7.32 11.97
CA PRO A 70 10.63 6.59 11.35
C PRO A 70 10.17 5.27 10.71
N ARG A 71 9.22 4.57 11.33
CA ARG A 71 8.64 3.33 10.78
C ARG A 71 7.75 3.59 9.58
N PHE A 72 6.99 4.66 9.60
CA PHE A 72 6.10 5.02 8.50
C PHE A 72 6.90 5.45 7.28
N GLU A 73 7.91 6.33 7.44
CA GLU A 73 8.82 6.73 6.36
C GLU A 73 9.51 5.51 5.74
N SER A 74 10.10 4.67 6.59
CA SER A 74 10.75 3.43 6.17
C SER A 74 9.81 2.48 5.41
N TYR A 75 8.53 2.42 5.78
CA TYR A 75 7.51 1.65 5.07
C TYR A 75 7.16 2.29 3.71
N LEU A 76 6.91 3.60 3.68
CA LEU A 76 6.58 4.34 2.47
C LEU A 76 7.70 4.32 1.44
N ASP A 77 8.95 4.48 1.87
CA ASP A 77 10.11 4.40 0.99
C ASP A 77 10.22 3.01 0.36
N THR A 78 9.95 1.96 1.13
CA THR A 78 9.93 0.59 0.62
C THR A 78 8.81 0.40 -0.41
N LEU A 79 7.61 0.92 -0.15
CA LEU A 79 6.51 0.86 -1.10
C LEU A 79 6.85 1.60 -2.40
N LYS A 80 7.33 2.85 -2.30
CA LYS A 80 7.67 3.68 -3.47
C LYS A 80 8.80 3.09 -4.32
N ALA A 81 9.67 2.28 -3.72
CA ALA A 81 10.75 1.60 -4.41
C ALA A 81 10.31 0.35 -5.18
N ILE A 82 9.07 -0.13 -5.03
CA ILE A 82 8.58 -1.31 -5.75
C ILE A 82 8.43 -0.98 -7.24
N ALA A 83 9.25 -1.62 -8.06
CA ALA A 83 9.15 -1.49 -9.51
C ALA A 83 7.92 -2.23 -10.04
N CYS A 84 7.07 -1.53 -10.78
CA CYS A 84 5.86 -2.05 -11.42
C CYS A 84 5.98 -1.91 -12.94
N ASP A 85 6.41 -2.98 -13.62
CA ASP A 85 6.60 -2.98 -15.08
C ASP A 85 5.29 -3.08 -15.88
N ASP A 86 4.21 -3.52 -15.23
CA ASP A 86 2.88 -3.67 -15.83
C ASP A 86 2.02 -2.44 -15.52
N PRO A 87 1.45 -1.74 -16.52
CA PRO A 87 0.66 -0.53 -16.29
C PRO A 87 -0.61 -0.72 -15.44
N GLU A 88 -1.26 -1.88 -15.54
CA GLU A 88 -2.43 -2.20 -14.72
C GLU A 88 -2.01 -2.35 -13.26
N LEU A 89 -0.90 -3.06 -13.02
CA LEU A 89 -0.33 -3.22 -11.69
C LEU A 89 0.21 -1.91 -11.11
N GLN A 90 0.81 -1.06 -11.93
CA GLN A 90 1.26 0.27 -11.55
C GLN A 90 0.09 1.14 -11.06
N GLY A 91 -1.05 1.10 -11.77
CA GLY A 91 -2.26 1.80 -11.33
C GLY A 91 -2.79 1.30 -9.99
N ILE A 92 -2.79 -0.02 -9.78
CA ILE A 92 -3.19 -0.64 -8.51
C ILE A 92 -2.22 -0.26 -7.37
N HIS A 93 -0.91 -0.33 -7.63
CA HIS A 93 0.12 0.00 -6.64
C HIS A 93 0.11 1.48 -6.28
N LYS A 94 -0.12 2.36 -7.26
CA LYS A 94 -0.24 3.81 -7.02
C LYS A 94 -1.35 4.14 -6.03
N LEU A 95 -2.52 3.48 -6.12
CA LEU A 95 -3.60 3.64 -5.15
C LEU A 95 -3.10 3.40 -3.71
N LEU A 96 -2.33 2.33 -3.51
CA LEU A 96 -1.78 2.00 -2.20
C LEU A 96 -0.80 3.06 -1.68
N VAL A 97 0.11 3.52 -2.55
CA VAL A 97 1.15 4.51 -2.20
C VAL A 97 0.53 5.87 -1.89
N ASP A 98 -0.41 6.33 -2.71
CA ASP A 98 -1.06 7.64 -2.55
C ASP A 98 -1.81 7.71 -1.22
N GLU A 99 -2.56 6.65 -0.87
CA GLU A 99 -3.36 6.58 0.35
C GLU A 99 -2.51 6.51 1.62
N HIS A 100 -1.40 5.76 1.60
CA HIS A 100 -0.48 5.73 2.73
C HIS A 100 0.33 7.03 2.86
N SER A 101 0.61 7.71 1.74
CA SER A 101 1.25 9.03 1.77
C SER A 101 0.32 10.06 2.41
N GLN A 102 -0.96 10.06 2.04
CA GLN A 102 -1.96 10.93 2.68
C GLN A 102 -2.14 10.65 4.17
N LEU A 103 -2.13 9.38 4.59
CA LEU A 103 -2.17 9.04 6.02
C LEU A 103 -0.94 9.56 6.76
N PHE A 104 0.24 9.49 6.13
CA PHE A 104 1.46 9.99 6.73
C PHE A 104 1.47 11.53 6.85
N ASP A 105 1.00 12.23 5.83
CA ASP A 105 0.84 13.69 5.86
C ASP A 105 -0.18 14.11 6.94
N ALA A 106 -1.28 13.36 7.08
CA ALA A 106 -2.25 13.58 8.15
C ALA A 106 -1.66 13.36 9.55
N LEU A 107 -0.73 12.41 9.72
CA LEU A 107 -0.02 12.21 10.98
C LEU A 107 0.97 13.35 11.26
N LYS A 108 1.63 13.92 10.23
CA LYS A 108 2.47 15.12 10.38
C LYS A 108 1.64 16.33 10.79
N HIS A 109 0.53 16.59 10.10
CA HIS A 109 -0.39 17.66 10.47
C HIS A 109 -1.06 17.46 11.83
N PHE A 110 -1.22 16.20 12.26
CA PHE A 110 -1.68 15.89 13.62
C PHE A 110 -0.65 16.33 14.67
N ASP A 111 0.65 16.14 14.42
CA ASP A 111 1.74 16.58 15.32
C ASP A 111 1.87 18.11 15.37
N GLU A 112 1.65 18.77 14.23
CA GLU A 112 1.66 20.23 14.08
C GLU A 112 0.59 20.91 14.95
N GLY A 113 1.04 21.67 15.94
CA GLY A 113 0.13 22.42 16.82
C GLY A 113 -0.69 21.55 17.77
N LEU A 114 -0.31 20.27 17.96
CA LEU A 114 -0.94 19.41 18.96
C LEU A 114 -0.70 19.94 20.37
N ASP A 115 -1.78 20.06 21.14
CA ASP A 115 -1.76 20.39 22.56
C ASP A 115 -2.87 19.63 23.30
N ASP A 116 -2.87 19.68 24.63
CA ASP A 116 -3.84 18.92 25.43
C ASP A 116 -5.29 19.41 25.22
N LYS A 117 -5.50 20.66 24.78
CA LYS A 117 -6.84 21.23 24.55
C LYS A 117 -7.47 20.70 23.26
N ASN A 118 -6.64 20.41 22.26
CA ASN A 118 -7.10 19.96 20.94
C ASN A 118 -6.87 18.46 20.67
N LEU A 119 -6.13 17.75 21.54
CA LEU A 119 -5.77 16.34 21.39
C LEU A 119 -6.94 15.43 21.02
N ALA A 120 -8.05 15.49 21.77
CA ALA A 120 -9.20 14.61 21.56
C ALA A 120 -9.85 14.82 20.17
N GLN A 121 -9.97 16.08 19.75
CA GLN A 121 -10.53 16.44 18.44
C GLN A 121 -9.59 16.01 17.31
N ARG A 122 -8.30 16.28 17.43
CA ARG A 122 -7.27 15.85 16.46
C ARG A 122 -7.23 14.33 16.33
N ILE A 123 -7.39 13.58 17.42
CA ILE A 123 -7.44 12.10 17.39
C ILE A 123 -8.67 11.64 16.60
N LYS A 124 -9.81 12.31 16.75
CA LYS A 124 -11.04 12.01 16.01
C LYS A 124 -10.85 12.24 14.50
N GLU A 125 -10.23 13.35 14.13
CA GLU A 125 -9.90 13.66 12.72
C GLU A 125 -8.94 12.63 12.12
N LEU A 126 -7.88 12.28 12.86
CA LEU A 126 -6.93 11.26 12.45
C LEU A 126 -7.61 9.89 12.25
N LYS A 127 -8.52 9.50 13.14
CA LYS A 127 -9.32 8.26 13.00
C LYS A 127 -10.17 8.24 11.74
N ALA A 128 -10.69 9.39 11.30
CA ALA A 128 -11.43 9.50 10.05
C ALA A 128 -10.53 9.27 8.83
N VAL A 129 -9.30 9.79 8.86
CA VAL A 129 -8.29 9.50 7.82
C VAL A 129 -7.94 8.01 7.80
N VAL A 130 -7.62 7.43 8.97
CA VAL A 130 -7.32 5.98 9.08
C VAL A 130 -8.45 5.11 8.54
N ARG A 131 -9.71 5.47 8.78
CA ARG A 131 -10.86 4.74 8.24
C ARG A 131 -10.91 4.79 6.71
N ARG A 132 -10.63 5.96 6.11
CA ARG A 132 -10.57 6.12 4.64
C ARG A 132 -9.43 5.28 4.05
N THR A 133 -8.23 5.37 4.62
CA THR A 133 -7.08 4.56 4.19
C THR A 133 -7.37 3.06 4.29
N ARG A 134 -8.11 2.60 5.32
CA ARG A 134 -8.55 1.19 5.40
C ARG A 134 -9.49 0.79 4.27
N SER A 135 -10.45 1.64 3.91
CA SER A 135 -11.33 1.39 2.77
C SER A 135 -10.55 1.27 1.46
N ALA A 136 -9.59 2.18 1.22
CA ALA A 136 -8.74 2.11 0.04
C ALA A 136 -7.80 0.89 0.05
N GLN A 137 -7.32 0.48 1.23
CA GLN A 137 -6.56 -0.77 1.39
C GLN A 137 -7.39 -2.00 0.99
N THR A 138 -8.68 -2.03 1.35
CA THR A 138 -9.58 -3.09 0.91
C THR A 138 -9.77 -3.08 -0.59
N GLU A 139 -9.94 -1.90 -1.21
CA GLU A 139 -10.05 -1.78 -2.67
C GLU A 139 -8.78 -2.25 -3.38
N TYR A 140 -7.60 -1.83 -2.88
CA TYR A 140 -6.31 -2.32 -3.34
C TYR A 140 -6.23 -3.86 -3.27
N GLN A 141 -6.62 -4.46 -2.14
CA GLN A 141 -6.61 -5.92 -1.95
C GLN A 141 -7.52 -6.64 -2.95
N VAL A 142 -8.69 -6.09 -3.26
CA VAL A 142 -9.60 -6.65 -4.25
C VAL A 142 -8.97 -6.58 -5.65
N LYS A 143 -8.45 -5.41 -6.04
CA LYS A 143 -7.83 -5.19 -7.35
C LYS A 143 -6.59 -6.07 -7.57
N VAL A 144 -5.70 -6.15 -6.59
CA VAL A 144 -4.48 -6.95 -6.71
C VAL A 144 -4.80 -8.45 -6.75
N ARG A 145 -5.81 -8.93 -6.00
CA ARG A 145 -6.28 -10.32 -6.09
C ARG A 145 -6.85 -10.64 -7.47
N ALA A 146 -7.64 -9.75 -8.05
CA ALA A 146 -8.15 -9.91 -9.41
C ALA A 146 -7.01 -9.95 -10.45
N TYR A 147 -6.02 -9.07 -10.31
CA TYR A 147 -4.81 -9.06 -11.14
C TYR A 147 -4.03 -10.37 -11.03
N TYR A 148 -3.79 -10.87 -9.82
CA TYR A 148 -3.13 -12.16 -9.61
C TYR A 148 -3.91 -13.35 -10.18
N ALA A 149 -5.24 -13.36 -10.03
CA ALA A 149 -6.11 -14.41 -10.59
C ALA A 149 -6.05 -14.44 -12.12
N LYS A 150 -6.02 -13.27 -12.78
CA LYS A 150 -5.87 -13.14 -14.25
C LYS A 150 -4.62 -13.86 -14.77
N TYR A 151 -3.54 -13.88 -14.00
CA TYR A 151 -2.27 -14.53 -14.35
C TYR A 151 -2.04 -15.89 -13.65
N GLY A 152 -3.06 -16.47 -13.00
CA GLY A 152 -3.01 -17.80 -12.41
C GLY A 152 -2.10 -17.92 -11.18
N LEU A 153 -1.85 -16.83 -10.47
CA LEU A 153 -1.13 -16.85 -9.20
C LEU A 153 -2.09 -17.17 -8.06
N LYS A 154 -1.76 -18.20 -7.27
CA LYS A 154 -2.45 -18.45 -6.02
C LYS A 154 -2.01 -17.39 -5.03
N THR A 155 -2.93 -16.51 -4.63
CA THR A 155 -2.72 -15.70 -3.44
C THR A 155 -2.87 -16.61 -2.23
N GLU A 156 -1.80 -16.83 -1.47
CA GLU A 156 -1.92 -17.47 -0.16
C GLU A 156 -2.91 -16.66 0.70
N LYS A 157 -3.80 -17.38 1.38
CA LYS A 157 -4.94 -16.85 2.13
C LYS A 157 -4.51 -16.15 3.40
#